data_AF-A0ABD2NK23-F1
#
_entry.id   AF-A0ABD2NK23-F1
#
_cell.length_a   1.000
_cell.length_b   1.000
_cell.length_c   1.000
_cell.angle_alpha   90.00
_cell.angle_beta   90.00
_cell.angle_gamma   90.00
#
_symmetry.space_group_name_H-M   'P 1'
#
loop_
_entity.id
_entity.type
_entity.pdbx_description
1 polymer ?
#
loop_
_entity_poly.entity_id
_entity_poly.type
_entity_poly.pdbx_seq_one_letter_code
_entity_poly.pdbx_strand_id
1 'polypeptide(L)'
;MAPHTVMETGVLNEVDAEIKGNSDSRHTIQEKREYSLVWRNILIFAYLHLTALYGLYLVFASAHILTTLQVLILYPCGGFGITAGAHRLWAHRAYKAKWPLRLILTLFNTLAFQDAVIDWARDHRVHHKYSETHADPHNANNGFFFSHVGWLLCKKHPDVKEKGSRIDLSDLYADPILAFQKKHYLILMPLVAFILPTFAPMYFWGESFTNAYCLNILRYCITLNATWLVNSAAHMIGWRPYDKNISPSENKFVSLFALGEGFHNYHHTFPWDYKTAELGKYSLNFSTALIDFFAKIGWAHDLKTVSDDMIKKRCLRTGDGSHEVWGWGDKDQPKEDYNEAIIRYKKD
;
A
#
# COMPACT_ATOMS: atom_id res chain seq x y z
N MET A 1 34.20 -0.54 -2.20
CA MET A 1 33.42 -1.48 -1.37
C MET A 1 32.73 -0.66 -0.30
N ALA A 2 31.41 -0.51 -0.37
CA ALA A 2 30.65 0.20 0.66
C ALA A 2 30.56 -0.70 1.91
N PRO A 3 30.73 -0.15 3.12
CA PRO A 3 30.73 -0.94 4.34
C PRO A 3 29.36 -1.58 4.59
N HIS A 4 29.38 -2.82 5.08
CA HIS A 4 28.21 -3.55 5.57
C HIS A 4 27.68 -2.92 6.86
N THR A 5 27.02 -1.76 6.77
CA THR A 5 26.19 -1.25 7.85
C THR A 5 24.84 -1.98 7.80
N VAL A 6 24.57 -2.78 8.84
CA VAL A 6 23.22 -3.27 9.15
C VAL A 6 22.34 -2.03 9.32
N MET A 7 21.53 -1.70 8.30
CA MET A 7 20.62 -0.57 8.39
C MET A 7 19.41 -1.00 9.20
N GLU A 8 19.27 -0.46 10.42
CA GLU A 8 18.00 -0.49 11.15
C GLU A 8 16.91 0.10 10.24
N THR A 9 15.94 -0.72 9.87
CA THR A 9 14.68 -0.29 9.25
C THR A 9 13.72 0.15 10.36
N GLY A 10 12.88 1.13 10.04
CA GLY A 10 12.15 1.93 11.01
C GLY A 10 10.99 1.21 11.69
N VAL A 11 10.41 0.19 11.08
CA VAL A 11 9.45 -0.70 11.74
C VAL A 11 10.23 -1.71 12.59
N LEU A 12 10.62 -1.25 13.78
CA LEU A 12 11.10 -2.07 14.88
C LEU A 12 12.21 -3.05 14.45
N ASN A 13 13.44 -2.53 14.29
CA ASN A 13 14.70 -3.26 14.23
C ASN A 13 14.60 -4.66 13.64
N GLU A 14 14.51 -4.76 12.31
CA GLU A 14 14.70 -6.01 11.57
C GLU A 14 16.14 -6.51 11.75
N VAL A 15 16.48 -7.07 12.91
CA VAL A 15 17.82 -7.62 13.14
C VAL A 15 17.88 -9.03 12.55
N ASP A 16 18.58 -9.12 11.42
CA ASP A 16 18.78 -10.35 10.65
C ASP A 16 19.44 -11.47 11.46
N ALA A 17 19.13 -12.73 11.15
CA ALA A 17 19.98 -13.85 11.56
C ALA A 17 21.22 -13.92 10.66
N GLU A 18 22.36 -14.34 11.22
CA GLU A 18 23.56 -14.65 10.44
C GLU A 18 23.28 -15.77 9.42
N ILE A 19 23.88 -15.60 8.23
CA ILE A 19 23.84 -16.59 7.15
C ILE A 19 24.73 -17.78 7.56
N LYS A 20 24.14 -18.92 7.91
CA LYS A 20 24.82 -20.21 7.80
C LYS A 20 24.49 -20.78 6.42
N GLY A 21 25.39 -20.56 5.47
CA GLY A 21 25.25 -21.11 4.13
C GLY A 21 25.39 -22.63 4.16
N ASN A 22 24.45 -23.33 3.53
CA ASN A 22 24.76 -24.62 2.94
C ASN A 22 24.16 -24.64 1.54
N SER A 23 25.03 -24.69 0.54
CA SER A 23 24.67 -24.78 -0.86
C SER A 23 24.37 -26.23 -1.20
N ASP A 24 23.11 -26.57 -1.43
CA ASP A 24 22.83 -27.71 -2.30
C ASP A 24 21.53 -27.49 -3.09
N SER A 25 21.66 -27.59 -4.39
CA SER A 25 20.59 -27.36 -5.36
C SER A 25 20.14 -28.70 -5.92
N ARG A 26 18.91 -29.14 -5.59
CA ARG A 26 18.10 -30.10 -6.40
C ARG A 26 16.71 -30.34 -5.79
N HIS A 27 15.68 -30.24 -6.65
CA HIS A 27 14.27 -30.67 -6.50
C HIS A 27 13.41 -30.02 -5.38
N THR A 28 12.57 -29.07 -5.81
CA THR A 28 11.53 -28.37 -5.06
C THR A 28 10.37 -29.31 -4.66
N ILE A 29 10.55 -30.03 -3.56
CA ILE A 29 9.46 -30.16 -2.58
C ILE A 29 9.42 -28.80 -1.88
N GLN A 30 8.25 -28.16 -1.81
CA GLN A 30 8.10 -26.90 -1.09
C GLN A 30 8.33 -27.20 0.40
N GLU A 31 9.60 -27.12 0.82
CA GLU A 31 9.99 -27.35 2.21
C GLU A 31 9.16 -26.42 3.09
N LYS A 32 8.55 -27.00 4.12
CA LYS A 32 7.77 -26.26 5.11
C LYS A 32 8.71 -25.27 5.78
N ARG A 33 8.73 -24.02 5.31
CA ARG A 33 9.57 -22.95 5.85
C ARG A 33 9.35 -22.84 7.36
N GLU A 34 10.43 -22.97 8.13
CA GLU A 34 10.42 -22.65 9.55
C GLU A 34 10.51 -21.13 9.74
N TYR A 35 9.54 -20.56 10.46
CA TYR A 35 9.52 -19.12 10.74
C TYR A 35 10.29 -18.83 12.02
N SER A 36 11.33 -17.99 11.91
CA SER A 36 12.01 -17.43 13.09
C SER A 36 11.23 -16.23 13.60
N LEU A 37 10.51 -16.39 14.71
CA LEU A 37 9.66 -15.36 15.28
C LEU A 37 10.47 -14.20 15.90
N VAL A 38 9.94 -12.99 15.78
CA VAL A 38 10.47 -11.76 16.38
C VAL A 38 9.54 -11.35 17.51
N TRP A 39 9.76 -11.90 18.71
CA TRP A 39 8.89 -11.72 19.87
C TRP A 39 8.65 -10.25 20.26
N ARG A 40 9.66 -9.39 20.09
CA ARG A 40 9.49 -7.95 20.31
C ARG A 40 8.36 -7.37 19.44
N ASN A 41 8.34 -7.71 18.15
CA ASN A 41 7.35 -7.22 17.21
C ASN A 41 5.96 -7.77 17.56
N ILE A 42 5.88 -9.05 17.91
CA ILE A 42 4.64 -9.70 18.37
C ILE A 42 4.05 -8.95 19.57
N LEU A 43 4.86 -8.69 20.61
CA LEU A 43 4.41 -7.99 21.80
C LEU A 43 3.99 -6.54 21.51
N ILE A 44 4.73 -5.82 20.67
CA ILE A 44 4.39 -4.44 20.31
C ILE A 44 3.10 -4.39 19.49
N PHE A 45 2.91 -5.25 18.49
CA PHE A 45 1.66 -5.28 17.74
C PHE A 45 0.48 -5.72 18.61
N ALA A 46 0.65 -6.67 19.53
CA ALA A 46 -0.38 -7.02 20.48
C ALA A 46 -0.78 -5.81 21.35
N TYR A 47 0.19 -5.09 21.90
CA TYR A 47 -0.06 -3.86 22.66
C TYR A 47 -0.81 -2.81 21.83
N LEU A 48 -0.33 -2.50 20.62
CA LEU A 48 -0.94 -1.51 19.74
C LEU A 48 -2.40 -1.84 19.42
N HIS A 49 -2.71 -3.10 19.09
CA HIS A 49 -4.07 -3.50 18.75
C HIS A 49 -4.99 -3.53 19.98
N LEU A 50 -4.51 -3.96 21.15
CA LEU A 50 -5.29 -3.87 22.39
C LEU A 50 -5.58 -2.42 22.79
N THR A 51 -4.58 -1.54 22.67
CA THR A 51 -4.76 -0.09 22.90
C THR A 51 -5.70 0.53 21.88
N ALA A 52 -5.66 0.11 20.61
CA ALA A 52 -6.59 0.57 19.59
C ALA A 52 -8.04 0.15 19.90
N LEU A 53 -8.27 -1.09 20.34
CA LEU A 53 -9.59 -1.56 20.77
C LEU A 53 -10.12 -0.74 21.96
N TYR A 54 -9.26 -0.42 22.92
CA TYR A 54 -9.61 0.47 24.02
C TYR A 54 -9.89 1.90 23.53
N GLY A 55 -9.08 2.42 22.60
CA GLY A 55 -9.32 3.70 21.93
C GLY A 55 -10.68 3.76 21.24
N LEU A 56 -11.10 2.67 20.59
CA LEU A 56 -12.42 2.57 19.95
C LEU A 56 -13.55 2.65 20.98
N TYR A 57 -13.40 2.01 22.14
CA TYR A 57 -14.33 2.18 23.25
C TYR A 57 -14.38 3.64 23.72
N LEU A 58 -13.22 4.29 23.89
CA LEU A 58 -13.13 5.68 24.36
C LEU A 58 -13.78 6.68 23.40
N VAL A 59 -13.78 6.43 22.09
CA VAL A 59 -14.49 7.27 21.10
C VAL A 59 -15.95 7.47 21.48
N PHE A 60 -16.60 6.43 22.03
CA PHE A 60 -18.02 6.48 22.42
C PHE A 60 -18.22 6.78 23.91
N ALA A 61 -17.22 6.50 24.75
CA ALA A 61 -17.35 6.63 26.20
C ALA A 61 -16.98 8.03 26.73
N SER A 62 -15.85 8.59 26.29
CA SER A 62 -15.24 9.74 26.97
C SER A 62 -14.42 10.68 26.10
N ALA A 63 -14.12 10.33 24.86
CA ALA A 63 -13.29 11.16 23.99
C ALA A 63 -14.01 12.45 23.61
N HIS A 64 -13.28 13.56 23.61
CA HIS A 64 -13.76 14.83 23.09
C HIS A 64 -14.00 14.73 21.58
N ILE A 65 -15.10 15.30 21.09
CA ILE A 65 -15.47 15.21 19.67
C ILE A 65 -14.38 15.73 18.73
N LEU A 66 -13.65 16.78 19.14
CA LEU A 66 -12.54 17.33 18.36
C LEU A 66 -11.36 16.35 18.23
N THR A 67 -11.12 15.50 19.24
CA THR A 67 -10.12 14.44 19.18
C THR A 67 -10.52 13.37 18.17
N THR A 68 -11.81 12.99 18.16
CA THR A 68 -12.37 12.08 17.15
C THR A 68 -12.26 12.67 15.74
N LEU A 69 -12.58 13.94 15.56
CA LEU A 69 -12.42 14.62 14.26
C LEU A 69 -10.95 14.71 13.83
N GLN A 70 -10.03 15.00 14.78
CA GLN A 70 -8.60 15.02 14.49
C GLN A 70 -8.12 13.68 13.95
N VAL A 71 -8.49 12.56 14.57
CA VAL A 71 -8.06 11.25 14.08
C VAL A 71 -8.66 10.87 12.73
N LEU A 72 -9.92 11.27 12.48
CA LEU A 72 -10.57 11.10 11.18
C LEU A 72 -9.91 11.91 10.07
N ILE A 73 -9.28 13.05 10.40
CA ILE A 73 -8.50 13.87 9.45
C ILE A 73 -7.08 13.31 9.28
N LEU A 74 -6.44 12.88 10.36
CA LEU A 74 -5.07 12.36 10.30
C LEU A 74 -4.98 10.98 9.62
N TYR A 75 -6.07 10.19 9.64
CA TYR A 75 -6.17 8.93 8.92
C TYR A 75 -5.89 9.08 7.41
N PRO A 76 -6.67 9.88 6.64
CA PRO A 76 -6.40 10.06 5.22
C PRO A 76 -5.07 10.80 4.97
N CYS A 77 -4.62 11.69 5.87
CA CYS A 77 -3.28 12.27 5.74
C CYS A 77 -2.20 11.18 5.72
N GLY A 78 -2.17 10.29 6.71
CA GLY A 78 -1.23 9.16 6.74
C GLY A 78 -1.37 8.27 5.51
N GLY A 79 -2.61 7.91 5.17
CA GLY A 79 -2.91 7.12 3.97
C GLY A 79 -2.36 7.75 2.68
N PHE A 80 -2.56 9.04 2.45
CA PHE A 80 -2.02 9.74 1.28
C PHE A 80 -0.49 9.79 1.24
N GLY A 81 0.16 9.82 2.41
CA GLY A 81 1.62 9.66 2.50
C GLY A 81 2.10 8.32 1.94
N ILE A 82 1.32 7.26 2.13
CA ILE A 82 1.58 5.94 1.54
C ILE A 82 1.19 5.92 0.07
N THR A 83 -0.07 6.20 -0.25
CA THR A 83 -0.66 5.98 -1.59
C THR A 83 -0.14 6.99 -2.62
N ALA A 84 -0.38 8.28 -2.42
CA ALA A 84 0.06 9.33 -3.34
C ALA A 84 1.59 9.57 -3.24
N GLY A 85 2.18 9.32 -2.07
CA GLY A 85 3.61 9.44 -1.81
C GLY A 85 4.38 8.15 -2.09
N ALA A 86 4.64 7.36 -1.04
CA ALA A 86 5.56 6.22 -1.06
C ALA A 86 5.36 5.29 -2.26
N HIS A 87 4.09 5.03 -2.59
CA HIS A 87 3.65 4.15 -3.66
C HIS A 87 3.73 4.79 -5.05
N ARG A 88 2.79 5.67 -5.39
CA ARG A 88 2.63 6.19 -6.77
C ARG A 88 3.77 7.12 -7.19
N LEU A 89 4.24 7.99 -6.28
CA LEU A 89 5.30 8.97 -6.59
C LEU A 89 6.68 8.33 -6.58
N TRP A 90 7.05 7.67 -5.49
CA TRP A 90 8.44 7.24 -5.27
C TRP A 90 8.70 5.80 -5.69
N ALA A 91 7.85 4.83 -5.35
CA ALA A 91 8.07 3.45 -5.77
C ALA A 91 7.89 3.27 -7.28
N HIS A 92 6.84 3.86 -7.86
CA HIS A 92 6.47 3.68 -9.27
C HIS A 92 6.84 4.81 -10.23
N ARG A 93 7.18 6.01 -9.72
CA ARG A 93 7.47 7.20 -10.55
C ARG A 93 6.34 7.52 -11.54
N ALA A 94 5.11 7.26 -11.13
CA ALA A 94 3.92 7.39 -11.97
C ALA A 94 3.59 8.86 -12.30
N TYR A 95 4.06 9.78 -11.46
CA TYR A 95 4.01 11.23 -11.69
C TYR A 95 5.24 11.93 -11.08
N LYS A 96 5.38 13.22 -11.32
CA LYS A 96 6.42 14.09 -10.73
C LYS A 96 5.78 15.15 -9.84
N ALA A 97 6.47 15.52 -8.78
CA ALA A 97 6.00 16.49 -7.79
C ALA A 97 7.05 17.58 -7.51
N LYS A 98 6.59 18.83 -7.41
CA LYS A 98 7.40 19.95 -6.91
C LYS A 98 7.72 19.75 -5.43
N TRP A 99 8.77 20.41 -4.95
CA TRP A 99 9.27 20.24 -3.58
C TRP A 99 8.20 20.43 -2.48
N PRO A 100 7.19 21.34 -2.58
CA PRO A 100 6.21 21.50 -1.52
C PRO A 100 5.34 20.25 -1.35
N LEU A 101 4.87 19.67 -2.46
CA LEU A 101 4.08 18.43 -2.43
C LEU A 101 4.93 17.26 -1.93
N ARG A 102 6.18 17.15 -2.38
CA ARG A 102 7.10 16.12 -1.87
C ARG A 102 7.25 16.20 -0.35
N LEU A 103 7.48 17.41 0.18
CA LEU A 103 7.59 17.62 1.62
C LEU A 103 6.32 17.21 2.38
N ILE A 104 5.14 17.62 1.90
CA ILE A 104 3.85 17.26 2.50
C ILE A 104 3.67 15.74 2.52
N LEU A 105 3.89 15.07 1.39
CA LEU A 105 3.73 13.62 1.29
C LEU A 105 4.76 12.85 2.14
N THR A 106 5.99 13.39 2.29
CA THR A 106 6.98 12.81 3.20
C THR A 106 6.56 12.94 4.66
N LEU A 107 6.03 14.11 5.07
CA LEU A 107 5.49 14.30 6.42
C LEU A 107 4.30 13.36 6.70
N PHE A 108 3.41 13.22 5.73
CA PHE A 108 2.28 12.29 5.78
C PHE A 108 2.74 10.82 5.83
N ASN A 109 3.78 10.44 5.09
CA ASN A 109 4.37 9.11 5.20
C ASN A 109 4.98 8.88 6.60
N THR A 110 5.68 9.88 7.16
CA THR A 110 6.19 9.79 8.54
C THR A 110 5.06 9.65 9.56
N LEU A 111 3.93 10.34 9.37
CA LEU A 111 2.72 10.19 10.19
C LEU A 111 2.14 8.76 10.12
N ALA A 112 2.21 8.12 8.95
CA ALA A 112 1.70 6.77 8.73
C ALA A 112 2.54 5.67 9.39
N PHE A 113 3.82 5.95 9.68
CA PHE A 113 4.78 5.04 10.31
C PHE A 113 4.80 3.63 9.67
N GLN A 114 5.10 3.58 8.38
CA GLN A 114 5.34 2.33 7.65
C GLN A 114 6.72 2.39 6.98
N ASP A 115 7.76 2.52 7.80
CA ASP A 115 9.14 2.81 7.37
C ASP A 115 9.36 4.17 6.67
N ALA A 116 10.63 4.56 6.56
CA ALA A 116 11.02 5.68 5.73
C ALA A 116 10.68 5.36 4.27
N VAL A 117 10.33 6.40 3.49
CA VAL A 117 9.92 6.25 2.08
C VAL A 117 10.91 5.41 1.27
N ILE A 118 12.21 5.57 1.50
CA ILE A 118 13.26 4.84 0.78
C ILE A 118 13.18 3.32 1.03
N ASP A 119 12.97 2.90 2.29
CA ASP A 119 12.88 1.49 2.63
C ASP A 119 11.55 0.90 2.16
N TRP A 120 10.45 1.63 2.35
CA TRP A 120 9.12 1.21 1.87
C TRP A 120 9.14 1.01 0.35
N ALA A 121 9.68 1.97 -0.40
CA ALA A 121 9.74 1.89 -1.85
C ALA A 121 10.69 0.78 -2.34
N ARG A 122 11.77 0.48 -1.60
CA ARG A 122 12.62 -0.70 -1.88
C ARG A 122 11.79 -1.98 -1.80
N ASP A 123 11.15 -2.21 -0.65
CA ASP A 123 10.41 -3.45 -0.39
C ASP A 123 9.21 -3.57 -1.36
N HIS A 124 8.57 -2.46 -1.72
CA HIS A 124 7.51 -2.42 -2.73
C HIS A 124 8.01 -2.73 -4.15
N ARG A 125 9.18 -2.20 -4.55
CA ARG A 125 9.81 -2.55 -5.85
C ARG A 125 10.21 -4.03 -5.91
N VAL A 126 10.64 -4.61 -4.79
CA VAL A 126 10.89 -6.07 -4.69
C VAL A 126 9.58 -6.83 -4.86
N HIS A 127 8.53 -6.43 -4.14
CA HIS A 127 7.21 -7.04 -4.22
C HIS A 127 6.69 -7.11 -5.67
N HIS A 128 6.68 -6.00 -6.41
CA HIS A 128 6.24 -6.03 -7.80
C HIS A 128 7.11 -6.92 -8.71
N LYS A 129 8.42 -6.93 -8.50
CA LYS A 129 9.35 -7.67 -9.36
C LYS A 129 9.33 -9.18 -9.10
N TYR A 130 9.01 -9.58 -7.88
CA TYR A 130 9.10 -10.96 -7.41
C TYR A 130 7.83 -11.44 -6.70
N SER A 131 6.69 -10.85 -7.04
CA SER A 131 5.36 -11.12 -6.47
C SER A 131 5.10 -12.62 -6.38
N GLU A 132 4.54 -13.06 -5.26
CA GLU A 132 4.22 -14.48 -4.99
C GLU A 132 5.42 -15.45 -4.89
N THR A 133 6.67 -14.96 -4.87
CA THR A 133 7.87 -15.79 -4.66
C THR A 133 8.46 -15.63 -3.25
N HIS A 134 9.51 -16.39 -2.91
CA HIS A 134 10.20 -16.21 -1.62
C HIS A 134 10.91 -14.85 -1.47
N ALA A 135 11.13 -14.12 -2.58
CA ALA A 135 11.67 -12.77 -2.54
C ALA A 135 10.61 -11.70 -2.27
N ASP A 136 9.31 -12.02 -2.35
CA ASP A 136 8.23 -11.10 -1.99
C ASP A 136 8.13 -10.98 -0.45
N PRO A 137 8.30 -9.77 0.13
CA PRO A 137 8.25 -9.56 1.58
C PRO A 137 6.96 -10.06 2.24
N HIS A 138 5.83 -9.95 1.55
CA HIS A 138 4.50 -10.27 2.06
C HIS A 138 3.78 -11.27 1.14
N ASN A 139 4.55 -12.26 0.63
CA ASN A 139 4.08 -13.31 -0.27
C ASN A 139 2.73 -13.92 0.16
N ALA A 140 1.70 -13.65 -0.65
CA ALA A 140 0.33 -14.12 -0.44
C ALA A 140 0.16 -15.65 -0.50
N ASN A 141 1.09 -16.38 -1.15
CA ASN A 141 1.09 -17.86 -1.15
C ASN A 141 1.31 -18.46 0.25
N ASN A 142 1.84 -17.69 1.20
CA ASN A 142 1.95 -18.11 2.61
C ASN A 142 0.66 -17.89 3.41
N GLY A 143 -0.42 -17.46 2.75
CA GLY A 143 -1.75 -17.31 3.32
C GLY A 143 -2.04 -15.91 3.88
N PHE A 144 -3.33 -15.65 4.12
CA PHE A 144 -3.85 -14.33 4.50
C PHE A 144 -3.16 -13.74 5.72
N PHE A 145 -2.97 -14.53 6.79
CA PHE A 145 -2.35 -14.01 8.02
C PHE A 145 -0.91 -13.56 7.77
N PHE A 146 -0.15 -14.32 6.97
CA PHE A 146 1.23 -13.97 6.66
C PHE A 146 1.31 -12.67 5.86
N SER A 147 0.56 -12.54 4.77
CA SER A 147 0.58 -11.34 3.91
C SER A 147 -0.05 -10.11 4.58
N HIS A 148 -0.95 -10.31 5.54
CA HIS A 148 -1.55 -9.22 6.31
C HIS A 148 -0.59 -8.65 7.37
N VAL A 149 -0.12 -9.49 8.30
CA VAL A 149 0.74 -9.01 9.41
C VAL A 149 1.87 -9.98 9.77
N GLY A 150 1.71 -11.28 9.49
CA GLY A 150 2.66 -12.31 9.91
C GLY A 150 4.08 -12.09 9.40
N TRP A 151 4.24 -11.49 8.21
CA TRP A 151 5.55 -11.14 7.66
C TRP A 151 6.35 -10.16 8.55
N LEU A 152 5.68 -9.32 9.35
CA LEU A 152 6.29 -8.40 10.31
C LEU A 152 6.62 -9.06 11.66
N LEU A 153 6.11 -10.27 11.90
CA LEU A 153 6.25 -11.01 13.16
C LEU A 153 7.38 -12.04 13.12
N CYS A 154 8.05 -12.18 11.98
CA CYS A 154 9.12 -13.13 11.77
C CYS A 154 10.26 -12.52 10.95
N LYS A 155 11.42 -13.17 10.93
CA LYS A 155 12.54 -12.75 10.08
C LYS A 155 12.19 -12.91 8.59
N LYS A 156 12.58 -11.94 7.77
CA LYS A 156 12.45 -11.97 6.31
C LYS A 156 13.14 -13.21 5.72
N HIS A 157 12.61 -13.71 4.60
CA HIS A 157 13.28 -14.78 3.87
C HIS A 157 14.62 -14.25 3.30
N PRO A 158 15.71 -15.04 3.26
CA PRO A 158 16.99 -14.59 2.71
C PRO A 158 16.89 -13.96 1.32
N ASP A 159 16.04 -14.52 0.45
CA ASP A 159 15.79 -14.00 -0.90
C ASP A 159 15.26 -12.56 -0.90
N VAL A 160 14.45 -12.15 0.09
CA VAL A 160 13.97 -10.76 0.19
C VAL A 160 15.16 -9.80 0.31
N LYS A 161 16.14 -10.16 1.13
CA LYS A 161 17.37 -9.37 1.33
C LYS A 161 18.27 -9.42 0.09
N GLU A 162 18.49 -10.61 -0.46
CA GLU A 162 19.33 -10.79 -1.65
C GLU A 162 18.77 -9.99 -2.83
N LYS A 163 17.48 -10.13 -3.14
CA LYS A 163 16.86 -9.44 -4.28
C LYS A 163 16.64 -7.95 -3.98
N GLY A 164 16.32 -7.59 -2.73
CA GLY A 164 16.20 -6.20 -2.29
C GLY A 164 17.49 -5.40 -2.43
N SER A 165 18.65 -6.02 -2.18
CA SER A 165 19.96 -5.38 -2.37
C SER A 165 20.27 -5.02 -3.84
N ARG A 166 19.54 -5.61 -4.79
CA ARG A 166 19.70 -5.40 -6.24
C ARG A 166 18.72 -4.39 -6.82
N ILE A 167 17.81 -3.86 -6.00
CA ILE A 167 16.89 -2.81 -6.42
C ILE A 167 17.68 -1.50 -6.50
N ASP A 168 17.61 -0.84 -7.65
CA ASP A 168 18.14 0.52 -7.80
C ASP A 168 17.27 1.49 -6.98
N LEU A 169 17.92 2.26 -6.10
CA LEU A 169 17.31 3.29 -5.26
C LEU A 169 18.00 4.66 -5.45
N SER A 170 18.87 4.78 -6.46
CA SER A 170 19.66 5.99 -6.71
C SER A 170 18.80 7.24 -6.86
N ASP A 171 17.62 7.09 -7.47
CA ASP A 171 16.63 8.16 -7.60
C ASP A 171 16.08 8.65 -6.26
N LEU A 172 15.87 7.74 -5.30
CA LEU A 172 15.30 8.07 -4.00
C LEU A 172 16.34 8.75 -3.11
N TYR A 173 17.60 8.28 -3.16
CA TYR A 173 18.71 8.92 -2.45
C TYR A 173 19.12 10.26 -3.05
N ALA A 174 18.85 10.50 -4.34
CA ALA A 174 19.05 11.79 -4.98
C ALA A 174 18.01 12.84 -4.56
N ASP A 175 16.86 12.44 -3.97
CA ASP A 175 15.89 13.38 -3.43
C ASP A 175 16.32 13.86 -2.03
N PRO A 176 16.69 15.14 -1.85
CA PRO A 176 17.19 15.64 -0.56
C PRO A 176 16.15 15.57 0.56
N ILE A 177 14.85 15.62 0.24
CA ILE A 177 13.78 15.50 1.24
C ILE A 177 13.74 14.08 1.80
N LEU A 178 13.85 13.07 0.92
CA LEU A 178 13.88 11.67 1.33
C LEU A 178 15.17 11.31 2.06
N ALA A 179 16.31 11.81 1.58
CA ALA A 179 17.60 11.62 2.25
C ALA A 179 17.58 12.20 3.67
N PHE A 180 16.96 13.38 3.86
CA PHE A 180 16.73 13.97 5.18
C PHE A 180 15.80 13.10 6.04
N GLN A 181 14.65 12.68 5.50
CA GLN A 181 13.70 11.82 6.22
C GLN A 181 14.38 10.53 6.68
N LYS A 182 15.11 9.83 5.79
CA LYS A 182 15.82 8.59 6.11
C LYS A 182 16.88 8.80 7.18
N LYS A 183 17.68 9.86 7.09
CA LYS A 183 18.73 10.17 8.07
C LYS A 183 18.18 10.45 9.46
N HIS A 184 17.01 11.10 9.56
CA HIS A 184 16.42 11.53 10.83
C HIS A 184 15.17 10.72 11.21
N TYR A 185 14.91 9.60 10.55
CA TYR A 185 13.63 8.89 10.64
C TYR A 185 13.28 8.49 12.08
N LEU A 186 14.25 7.95 12.83
CA LEU A 186 14.04 7.52 14.21
C LEU A 186 13.68 8.65 15.17
N ILE A 187 13.95 9.91 14.81
CA ILE A 187 13.56 11.10 15.59
C ILE A 187 12.23 11.65 15.05
N LEU A 188 12.09 11.77 13.73
CA LEU A 188 10.92 12.34 13.09
C LEU A 188 9.67 11.47 13.29
N MET A 189 9.82 10.15 13.21
CA MET A 189 8.72 9.19 13.34
C MET A 189 7.99 9.32 14.67
N PRO A 190 8.63 9.15 15.85
CA PRO A 190 7.89 9.23 17.12
C PRO A 190 7.30 10.63 17.33
N LEU A 191 7.98 11.67 16.86
CA LEU A 191 7.49 13.04 16.95
C LEU A 191 6.21 13.25 16.14
N VAL A 192 6.22 12.90 14.86
CA VAL A 192 5.12 13.18 13.92
C VAL A 192 3.98 12.17 14.03
N ALA A 193 4.28 10.89 14.22
CA ALA A 193 3.27 9.84 14.30
C ALA A 193 2.56 9.79 15.66
N PHE A 194 3.29 10.05 16.76
CA PHE A 194 2.77 9.80 18.11
C PHE A 194 2.74 11.02 19.02
N ILE A 195 3.86 11.72 19.20
CA ILE A 195 3.95 12.82 20.16
C ILE A 195 3.05 13.98 19.75
N LEU A 196 3.25 14.57 18.57
CA LEU A 196 2.46 15.74 18.14
C LEU A 196 0.95 15.44 18.07
N PRO A 197 0.49 14.32 17.46
CA PRO A 197 -0.93 14.01 17.43
C PRO A 197 -1.55 13.71 18.81
N THR A 198 -0.75 13.27 19.79
CA THR A 198 -1.23 13.03 21.17
C THR A 198 -1.27 14.34 21.96
N PHE A 199 -0.26 15.19 21.84
CA PHE A 199 -0.17 16.43 22.62
C PHE A 199 -1.06 17.56 22.09
N ALA A 200 -1.27 17.65 20.78
CA ALA A 200 -2.14 18.66 20.18
C ALA A 200 -3.55 18.70 20.82
N PRO A 201 -4.30 17.60 20.94
CA PRO A 201 -5.64 17.63 21.54
C PRO A 201 -5.61 18.00 23.02
N MET A 202 -4.58 17.58 23.75
CA MET A 202 -4.39 17.93 25.17
C MET A 202 -4.21 19.44 25.35
N TYR A 203 -3.41 20.05 24.48
CA TYR A 203 -3.07 21.47 24.58
C TYR A 203 -4.20 22.38 24.05
N PHE A 204 -4.77 22.06 22.89
CA PHE A 204 -5.69 22.98 22.19
C PHE A 204 -7.15 22.89 22.67
N TRP A 205 -7.59 21.73 23.18
CA TRP A 205 -8.97 21.57 23.66
C TRP A 205 -9.09 20.73 24.93
N GLY A 206 -7.99 20.57 25.68
CA GLY A 206 -8.02 20.00 27.03
C GLY A 206 -8.36 18.52 27.09
N GLU A 207 -8.09 17.75 26.02
CA GLU A 207 -8.29 16.30 26.03
C GLU A 207 -7.40 15.60 27.06
N SER A 208 -7.89 14.51 27.66
CA SER A 208 -7.07 13.70 28.55
C SER A 208 -5.95 12.97 27.79
N PHE A 209 -4.80 12.75 28.43
CA PHE A 209 -3.70 11.99 27.83
C PHE A 209 -4.16 10.60 27.36
N THR A 210 -4.96 9.89 28.16
CA THR A 210 -5.45 8.55 27.84
C THR A 210 -6.31 8.55 26.56
N ASN A 211 -7.29 9.45 26.47
CA ASN A 211 -8.11 9.56 25.26
C ASN A 211 -7.26 9.93 24.04
N ALA A 212 -6.44 10.98 24.15
CA ALA A 212 -5.60 11.45 23.05
C ALA A 212 -4.66 10.34 22.54
N TYR A 213 -3.95 9.67 23.46
CA TYR A 213 -3.01 8.61 23.12
C TYR A 213 -3.72 7.40 22.49
N CYS A 214 -4.76 6.88 23.15
CA CYS A 214 -5.45 5.68 22.67
C CYS A 214 -6.18 5.91 21.34
N LEU A 215 -6.80 7.06 21.11
CA LEU A 215 -7.39 7.40 19.82
C LEU A 215 -6.32 7.56 18.73
N ASN A 216 -5.15 8.10 19.09
CA ASN A 216 -4.05 8.24 18.15
C ASN A 216 -3.46 6.88 17.73
N ILE A 217 -3.39 5.93 18.67
CA ILE A 217 -3.02 4.53 18.40
C ILE A 217 -4.10 3.81 17.58
N LEU A 218 -5.39 4.03 17.88
CA LEU A 218 -6.51 3.53 17.06
C LEU A 218 -6.34 3.96 15.60
N ARG A 219 -6.08 5.25 15.35
CA ARG A 219 -5.85 5.79 14.00
C ARG A 219 -4.66 5.15 13.31
N TYR A 220 -3.57 4.90 14.04
CA TYR A 220 -2.41 4.20 13.49
C TYR A 220 -2.76 2.75 13.11
N CYS A 221 -3.43 2.00 13.99
CA CYS A 221 -3.88 0.64 13.70
C CYS A 221 -4.85 0.55 12.52
N ILE A 222 -5.79 1.49 12.38
CA ILE A 222 -6.69 1.56 11.21
C ILE A 222 -5.87 1.77 9.94
N THR A 223 -4.91 2.69 9.96
CA THR A 223 -4.01 2.97 8.81
C THR A 223 -3.20 1.73 8.41
N LEU A 224 -2.64 1.01 9.39
CA LEU A 224 -1.91 -0.23 9.16
C LEU A 224 -2.80 -1.29 8.52
N ASN A 225 -3.94 -1.61 9.14
CA ASN A 225 -4.83 -2.67 8.65
C ASN A 225 -5.43 -2.33 7.28
N ALA A 226 -5.75 -1.06 7.01
CA ALA A 226 -6.18 -0.62 5.69
C ALA A 226 -5.09 -0.86 4.62
N THR A 227 -3.83 -0.61 4.95
CA THR A 227 -2.70 -0.87 4.03
C THR A 227 -2.45 -2.37 3.87
N TRP A 228 -2.47 -3.13 4.96
CA TRP A 228 -2.24 -4.57 4.95
C TRP A 228 -3.33 -5.37 4.25
N LEU A 229 -4.56 -4.83 4.15
CA LEU A 229 -5.61 -5.39 3.31
C LEU A 229 -5.26 -5.38 1.83
N VAL A 230 -4.42 -4.44 1.37
CA VAL A 230 -3.91 -4.43 -0.01
C VAL A 230 -3.05 -5.67 -0.24
N ASN A 231 -2.09 -5.94 0.66
CA ASN A 231 -1.20 -7.11 0.57
C ASN A 231 -1.93 -8.44 0.72
N SER A 232 -3.00 -8.49 1.53
CA SER A 232 -3.73 -9.73 1.83
C SER A 232 -4.99 -9.88 0.97
N ALA A 233 -6.05 -9.15 1.29
CA ALA A 233 -7.34 -9.28 0.63
C ALA A 233 -7.24 -8.98 -0.87
N ALA A 234 -6.48 -7.95 -1.29
CA ALA A 234 -6.35 -7.61 -2.71
C ALA A 234 -5.46 -8.59 -3.50
N HIS A 235 -4.75 -9.53 -2.88
CA HIS A 235 -4.08 -10.64 -3.58
C HIS A 235 -4.90 -11.93 -3.61
N MET A 236 -6.03 -12.00 -2.89
CA MET A 236 -6.74 -13.25 -2.67
C MET A 236 -8.22 -13.19 -3.08
N ILE A 237 -8.89 -12.07 -2.84
CA ILE A 237 -10.35 -11.94 -2.89
C ILE A 237 -10.72 -10.81 -3.85
N GLY A 238 -11.24 -11.17 -5.02
CA GLY A 238 -11.73 -10.21 -6.01
C GLY A 238 -11.69 -10.77 -7.43
N TRP A 239 -11.93 -9.87 -8.38
CA TRP A 239 -11.94 -10.16 -9.82
C TRP A 239 -10.57 -9.86 -10.45
N ARG A 240 -10.27 -10.46 -11.60
CA ARG A 240 -9.00 -10.27 -12.33
C ARG A 240 -9.24 -9.89 -13.79
N PRO A 241 -9.89 -8.74 -14.03
CA PRO A 241 -10.35 -8.33 -15.36
C PRO A 241 -9.22 -8.06 -16.36
N TYR A 242 -8.00 -7.77 -15.88
CA TYR A 242 -6.86 -7.39 -16.73
C TYR A 242 -5.86 -8.54 -16.92
N ASP A 243 -5.55 -9.29 -15.86
CA ASP A 243 -4.69 -10.47 -15.95
C ASP A 243 -5.06 -11.52 -14.90
N LYS A 244 -5.60 -12.65 -15.36
CA LYS A 244 -5.98 -13.80 -14.53
C LYS A 244 -4.80 -14.66 -14.07
N ASN A 245 -3.61 -14.46 -14.63
CA ASN A 245 -2.42 -15.28 -14.37
C ASN A 245 -1.59 -14.76 -13.18
N ILE A 246 -1.99 -13.63 -12.58
CA ILE A 246 -1.38 -13.05 -11.39
C ILE A 246 -2.37 -13.10 -10.22
N SER A 247 -1.88 -13.19 -8.98
CA SER A 247 -2.74 -13.22 -7.79
C SER A 247 -3.49 -11.92 -7.48
N PRO A 248 -2.92 -10.71 -7.67
CA PRO A 248 -3.61 -9.42 -7.46
C PRO A 248 -5.00 -9.37 -8.10
N SER A 249 -5.95 -8.80 -7.37
CA SER A 249 -7.38 -8.80 -7.64
C SER A 249 -7.99 -7.43 -7.36
N GLU A 250 -9.06 -7.12 -8.07
CA GLU A 250 -9.85 -5.91 -7.87
C GLU A 250 -10.79 -6.11 -6.68
N ASN A 251 -10.67 -5.24 -5.66
CA ASN A 251 -11.47 -5.29 -4.45
C ASN A 251 -11.96 -3.90 -4.04
N LYS A 252 -13.25 -3.63 -4.28
CA LYS A 252 -13.88 -2.32 -3.99
C LYS A 252 -13.86 -1.97 -2.50
N PHE A 253 -13.97 -2.95 -1.61
CA PHE A 253 -13.91 -2.74 -0.16
C PHE A 253 -12.52 -2.27 0.25
N VAL A 254 -11.47 -2.96 -0.23
CA VAL A 254 -10.09 -2.52 -0.01
C VAL A 254 -9.88 -1.11 -0.57
N SER A 255 -10.42 -0.81 -1.76
CA SER A 255 -10.24 0.51 -2.37
C SER A 255 -10.83 1.65 -1.55
N LEU A 256 -11.97 1.42 -0.88
CA LEU A 256 -12.60 2.40 -0.01
C LEU A 256 -11.71 2.74 1.20
N PHE A 257 -11.19 1.72 1.89
CA PHE A 257 -10.37 1.93 3.08
C PHE A 257 -8.94 2.35 2.73
N ALA A 258 -8.30 1.72 1.74
CA ALA A 258 -6.96 2.04 1.26
C ALA A 258 -6.91 3.22 0.27
N LEU A 259 -7.92 4.09 0.27
CA LEU A 259 -7.94 5.36 -0.45
C LEU A 259 -7.67 5.27 -1.97
N GLY A 260 -7.99 4.15 -2.61
CA GLY A 260 -7.75 3.93 -4.04
C GLY A 260 -6.95 2.68 -4.41
N GLU A 261 -6.29 2.04 -3.46
CA GLU A 261 -5.33 0.95 -3.77
C GLU A 261 -5.96 -0.45 -3.88
N GLY A 262 -7.28 -0.55 -3.89
CA GLY A 262 -7.98 -1.85 -4.02
C GLY A 262 -8.10 -2.37 -5.44
N PHE A 263 -7.82 -1.55 -6.45
CA PHE A 263 -7.81 -1.94 -7.87
C PHE A 263 -6.48 -2.62 -8.24
N HIS A 264 -6.19 -3.72 -7.54
CA HIS A 264 -4.84 -4.26 -7.46
C HIS A 264 -4.45 -5.13 -8.66
N ASN A 265 -5.41 -5.74 -9.35
CA ASN A 265 -5.16 -6.44 -10.62
C ASN A 265 -4.74 -5.45 -11.71
N TYR A 266 -5.42 -4.29 -11.79
CA TYR A 266 -5.04 -3.19 -12.67
C TYR A 266 -3.64 -2.71 -12.33
N HIS A 267 -3.40 -2.42 -11.04
CA HIS A 267 -2.15 -1.88 -10.57
C HIS A 267 -0.96 -2.79 -10.89
N HIS A 268 -1.04 -4.09 -10.63
CA HIS A 268 0.05 -5.02 -10.97
C HIS A 268 0.22 -5.23 -12.47
N THR A 269 -0.85 -5.03 -13.24
CA THR A 269 -0.78 -5.09 -14.70
C THR A 269 -0.15 -3.84 -15.31
N PHE A 270 -0.41 -2.67 -14.73
CA PHE A 270 0.06 -1.36 -15.18
C PHE A 270 0.68 -0.53 -14.04
N PRO A 271 1.79 -0.96 -13.44
CA PRO A 271 2.34 -0.36 -12.23
C PRO A 271 2.78 1.10 -12.37
N TRP A 272 2.97 1.59 -13.60
CA TRP A 272 3.35 2.98 -13.89
C TRP A 272 2.15 3.94 -14.04
N ASP A 273 0.91 3.45 -13.96
CA ASP A 273 -0.28 4.31 -14.02
C ASP A 273 -0.48 5.08 -12.70
N TYR A 274 -0.55 6.41 -12.77
CA TYR A 274 -0.69 7.27 -11.59
C TYR A 274 -2.02 7.10 -10.87
N LYS A 275 -3.05 6.60 -11.57
CA LYS A 275 -4.37 6.37 -11.01
C LYS A 275 -4.44 5.08 -10.23
N THR A 276 -3.59 4.10 -10.53
CA THR A 276 -3.65 2.71 -10.03
C THR A 276 -5.00 2.00 -10.28
N ALA A 277 -5.84 2.57 -11.15
CA ALA A 277 -7.15 2.04 -11.53
C ALA A 277 -7.54 2.56 -12.92
N GLU A 278 -8.39 1.81 -13.63
CA GLU A 278 -9.04 2.28 -14.87
C GLU A 278 -10.08 3.39 -14.61
N LEU A 279 -10.67 3.41 -13.41
CA LEU A 279 -11.87 4.22 -13.12
C LEU A 279 -11.70 5.71 -13.42
N GLY A 280 -12.65 6.26 -14.18
CA GLY A 280 -12.78 7.70 -14.46
C GLY A 280 -13.47 8.52 -13.37
N LYS A 281 -13.81 7.94 -12.20
CA LYS A 281 -14.52 8.63 -11.11
C LYS A 281 -13.77 8.48 -9.79
N TYR A 282 -13.65 9.55 -9.02
CA TYR A 282 -12.91 9.60 -7.75
C TYR A 282 -13.53 8.81 -6.58
N SER A 283 -14.74 8.26 -6.74
CA SER A 283 -15.56 7.73 -5.63
C SER A 283 -14.93 6.56 -4.86
N LEU A 284 -14.00 5.83 -5.47
CA LEU A 284 -13.23 4.77 -4.82
C LEU A 284 -11.72 5.00 -4.96
N ASN A 285 -11.30 6.21 -5.34
CA ASN A 285 -9.91 6.53 -5.62
C ASN A 285 -9.56 7.97 -5.22
N PHE A 286 -9.58 8.19 -3.90
CA PHE A 286 -9.32 9.49 -3.30
C PHE A 286 -7.89 9.98 -3.54
N SER A 287 -6.93 9.05 -3.67
CA SER A 287 -5.53 9.39 -3.96
C SER A 287 -5.36 10.00 -5.35
N THR A 288 -6.08 9.50 -6.36
CA THR A 288 -6.12 10.13 -7.69
C THR A 288 -6.72 11.53 -7.62
N ALA A 289 -7.81 11.73 -6.87
CA ALA A 289 -8.40 13.06 -6.66
C ALA A 289 -7.40 14.06 -6.03
N LEU A 290 -6.64 13.61 -5.03
CA LEU A 290 -5.60 14.43 -4.40
C LEU A 290 -4.51 14.81 -5.42
N ILE A 291 -4.02 13.84 -6.20
CA ILE A 291 -2.97 14.07 -7.20
C ILE A 291 -3.48 15.05 -8.28
N ASP A 292 -4.70 14.86 -8.78
CA ASP A 292 -5.30 15.74 -9.79
C ASP A 292 -5.54 17.17 -9.25
N PHE A 293 -5.90 17.32 -7.97
CA PHE A 293 -5.94 18.63 -7.31
C PHE A 293 -4.57 19.31 -7.33
N PHE A 294 -3.52 18.59 -6.92
CA PHE A 294 -2.16 19.14 -6.96
C PHE A 294 -1.65 19.39 -8.38
N ALA A 295 -2.12 18.63 -9.37
CA ALA A 295 -1.81 18.87 -10.77
C ALA A 295 -2.44 20.17 -11.28
N LYS A 296 -3.71 20.44 -10.90
CA LYS A 296 -4.42 21.68 -11.26
C LYS A 296 -3.72 22.94 -10.73
N ILE A 297 -3.15 22.88 -9.52
CA ILE A 297 -2.36 24.00 -8.96
C ILE A 297 -0.88 23.98 -9.38
N GLY A 298 -0.49 23.06 -10.27
CA GLY A 298 0.84 22.99 -10.86
C GLY A 298 1.92 22.45 -9.93
N TRP A 299 1.56 21.69 -8.89
CA TRP A 299 2.47 21.04 -7.94
C TRP A 299 2.76 19.58 -8.31
N ALA A 300 1.83 18.91 -9.01
CA ALA A 300 2.06 17.63 -9.66
C ALA A 300 2.08 17.80 -11.20
N HIS A 301 2.86 16.98 -11.91
CA HIS A 301 2.95 16.99 -13.38
C HIS A 301 3.49 15.65 -13.90
N ASP A 302 3.50 15.44 -15.22
CA ASP A 302 3.98 14.19 -15.85
C ASP A 302 3.23 12.93 -15.34
N LEU A 303 1.92 13.09 -15.14
CA LEU A 303 0.99 12.03 -14.70
C LEU A 303 0.82 11.00 -15.83
N LYS A 304 1.29 9.77 -15.62
CA LYS A 304 1.26 8.70 -16.62
C LYS A 304 -0.01 7.89 -16.48
N THR A 305 -0.80 7.75 -17.53
CA THR A 305 -2.02 6.93 -17.53
C THR A 305 -2.04 6.01 -18.75
N VAL A 306 -2.62 4.83 -18.58
CA VAL A 306 -2.77 3.83 -19.64
C VAL A 306 -3.89 4.27 -20.58
N SER A 307 -3.70 4.08 -21.88
CA SER A 307 -4.72 4.32 -22.89
C SER A 307 -5.79 3.23 -22.89
N ASP A 308 -7.05 3.58 -23.16
CA ASP A 308 -8.18 2.64 -23.28
C ASP A 308 -7.89 1.46 -24.22
N ASP A 309 -7.22 1.69 -25.36
CA ASP A 309 -6.83 0.64 -26.30
C ASP A 309 -5.88 -0.40 -25.69
N MET A 310 -4.97 0.04 -24.83
CA MET A 310 -4.02 -0.85 -24.15
C MET A 310 -4.75 -1.67 -23.08
N ILE A 311 -5.69 -1.05 -22.36
CA ILE A 311 -6.56 -1.73 -21.39
C ILE A 311 -7.36 -2.81 -22.11
N LYS A 312 -8.09 -2.44 -23.18
CA LYS A 312 -8.91 -3.38 -23.98
C LYS A 312 -8.09 -4.56 -24.50
N LYS A 313 -6.93 -4.29 -25.11
CA LYS A 313 -6.03 -5.36 -25.60
C LYS A 313 -5.55 -6.27 -24.49
N ARG A 314 -5.31 -5.73 -23.29
CA ARG A 314 -4.88 -6.52 -22.13
C ARG A 314 -6.02 -7.39 -21.58
N CYS A 315 -7.21 -6.83 -21.39
CA CYS A 315 -8.40 -7.57 -20.98
C CYS A 315 -8.70 -8.73 -21.94
N LEU A 316 -8.69 -8.49 -23.26
CA LEU A 316 -8.93 -9.53 -24.26
C LEU A 316 -7.87 -10.64 -24.27
N ARG A 317 -6.61 -10.30 -23.94
CA ARG A 317 -5.51 -11.25 -23.97
C ARG A 317 -5.42 -12.11 -22.71
N THR A 318 -5.61 -11.50 -21.54
CA THR A 318 -5.32 -12.15 -20.25
C THR A 318 -6.39 -11.96 -19.18
N GLY A 319 -7.46 -11.20 -19.44
CA GLY A 319 -8.55 -11.02 -18.49
C GLY A 319 -9.27 -12.31 -18.15
N ASP A 320 -9.90 -12.34 -16.98
CA ASP A 320 -10.77 -13.44 -16.53
C ASP A 320 -12.22 -13.35 -17.06
N GLY A 321 -12.55 -12.31 -17.83
CA GLY A 321 -13.90 -12.03 -18.35
C GLY A 321 -14.80 -11.24 -17.41
N SER A 322 -14.30 -10.80 -16.24
CA SER A 322 -15.03 -9.95 -15.29
C SER A 322 -14.95 -8.45 -15.56
N HIS A 323 -14.10 -8.04 -16.52
CA HIS A 323 -14.10 -6.66 -17.02
C HIS A 323 -15.51 -6.37 -17.56
N GLU A 324 -16.00 -5.13 -17.51
CA GLU A 324 -17.30 -4.82 -18.13
C GLU A 324 -17.21 -4.99 -19.65
N VAL A 325 -17.40 -6.23 -20.11
CA VAL A 325 -17.52 -6.61 -21.51
C VAL A 325 -19.01 -6.60 -21.83
N TRP A 326 -19.48 -5.44 -22.24
CA TRP A 326 -20.20 -5.25 -23.49
C TRP A 326 -21.21 -6.35 -23.96
N GLY A 327 -22.52 -6.03 -23.96
CA GLY A 327 -23.67 -6.94 -24.18
C GLY A 327 -24.53 -6.64 -25.43
N TRP A 328 -25.76 -7.19 -25.55
CA TRP A 328 -26.58 -7.02 -26.77
C TRP A 328 -26.87 -5.53 -27.12
N GLY A 329 -26.41 -5.07 -28.30
CA GLY A 329 -26.72 -3.72 -28.83
C GLY A 329 -25.71 -2.63 -28.52
N ASP A 330 -24.53 -3.01 -28.08
CA ASP A 330 -23.55 -2.12 -27.50
C ASP A 330 -22.51 -1.72 -28.66
N LYS A 331 -21.43 -0.93 -28.50
CA LYS A 331 -20.45 -0.62 -29.58
C LYS A 331 -19.48 -1.70 -30.15
N ASP A 332 -19.00 -2.71 -29.40
CA ASP A 332 -18.00 -3.69 -29.86
C ASP A 332 -18.49 -5.13 -30.14
N GLN A 333 -19.79 -5.33 -30.39
CA GLN A 333 -20.30 -6.57 -31.00
C GLN A 333 -19.88 -6.65 -32.44
N PRO A 334 -19.30 -7.80 -32.84
CA PRO A 334 -19.17 -8.13 -34.24
C PRO A 334 -20.53 -8.01 -34.92
N LYS A 335 -20.58 -7.35 -36.08
CA LYS A 335 -21.82 -7.24 -36.87
C LYS A 335 -22.36 -8.62 -37.25
N GLU A 336 -21.49 -9.61 -37.42
CA GLU A 336 -21.87 -11.01 -37.64
C GLU A 336 -22.73 -11.54 -36.48
N ASP A 337 -22.27 -11.38 -35.23
CA ASP A 337 -23.01 -11.83 -34.03
C ASP A 337 -24.33 -11.06 -33.82
N TYR A 338 -24.39 -9.78 -34.19
CA TYR A 338 -25.66 -9.02 -34.18
C TYR A 338 -26.65 -9.57 -35.22
N ASN A 339 -26.16 -9.92 -36.41
CA ASN A 339 -26.99 -10.35 -37.53
C ASN A 339 -27.45 -11.81 -37.39
N GLU A 340 -26.69 -12.67 -36.71
CA GLU A 340 -27.03 -14.08 -36.50
C GLU A 340 -27.96 -14.33 -35.29
N ALA A 341 -28.18 -13.31 -34.46
CA ALA A 341 -29.00 -13.47 -33.28
C ALA A 341 -30.50 -13.55 -33.59
N ILE A 342 -31.13 -14.61 -33.09
CA ILE A 342 -32.57 -14.83 -33.22
C ILE A 342 -33.31 -14.07 -32.12
N ILE A 343 -33.90 -12.92 -32.46
CA ILE A 343 -34.72 -12.11 -31.54
C ILE A 343 -36.18 -12.58 -31.60
N ARG A 344 -36.69 -13.19 -30.53
CA ARG A 344 -38.12 -13.56 -30.42
C ARG A 344 -38.92 -12.42 -29.77
N TYR A 345 -40.14 -12.17 -30.23
CA TYR A 345 -41.06 -11.12 -29.72
C TYR A 345 -40.55 -9.68 -29.85
N LYS A 346 -39.90 -9.34 -30.97
CA LYS A 346 -39.48 -7.96 -31.27
C LYS A 346 -40.71 -7.06 -31.38
N LYS A 347 -40.72 -5.95 -30.63
CA LYS A 347 -41.79 -4.95 -30.67
C LYS A 347 -41.44 -3.93 -31.76
N ASP A 348 -42.35 -3.70 -32.70
CA ASP A 348 -42.20 -2.70 -33.77
C ASP A 348 -42.20 -1.26 -33.23
#